data_AF-A0A7S4JS70-F1
#
_entry.id   AF-A0A7S4JS70-F1
#
_cell.length_a   1.000
_cell.length_b   1.000
_cell.length_c   1.000
_cell.angle_alpha   90.00
_cell.angle_beta   90.00
_cell.angle_gamma   90.00
#
_symmetry.space_group_name_H-M   'P 1'
#
loop_
_entity.id
_entity.type
_entity.pdbx_description
1 polymer ?
#
loop_
_entity_poly.entity_id
_entity_poly.type
_entity_poly.pdbx_seq_one_letter_code
_entity_poly.pdbx_strand_id
1 'polypeptide(L)'
;EEEELEFQQVEKATSLFNSCKIRHLKSMSKVTSCFDSLVAVSPEDSITAICSQLFEHQLHGVPVVEGGTALSVVTAFRILQYFANNLESKPDFMTSTLAELGIGTYHQILTILRETPLIVVLDVLARRELTSVPVVDDRGVVVDVFTQDDVLSLGCWPDLFDFMEEPLHDVISLIEKDGIQRHKPVPTCRRSETLENIVYRLLTNVGQRSLVCVDSEGHIEGIVSVSDILRFLYEIFISKKKEKK
;
A
#
# COMPACT_ATOMS: atom_id res chain seq x y z
N GLU A 1 10.63 -27.73 31.51
CA GLU A 1 9.16 -27.87 31.53
C GLU A 1 8.47 -26.77 30.70
N GLU A 2 8.80 -25.49 30.87
CA GLU A 2 8.23 -24.40 30.02
C GLU A 2 8.64 -24.49 28.54
N GLU A 3 9.92 -24.69 28.23
CA GLU A 3 10.40 -24.84 26.84
C GLU A 3 9.78 -26.04 26.11
N GLU A 4 9.52 -27.13 26.83
CA GLU A 4 8.93 -28.34 26.27
C GLU A 4 7.42 -28.15 26.00
N LEU A 5 6.76 -27.31 26.80
CA LEU A 5 5.37 -26.93 26.61
C LEU A 5 5.21 -25.98 25.41
N GLU A 6 6.15 -25.06 25.23
CA GLU A 6 6.20 -24.11 24.11
C GLU A 6 6.47 -24.84 22.79
N PHE A 7 7.43 -25.76 22.76
CA PHE A 7 7.72 -26.61 21.60
C PHE A 7 6.48 -27.42 21.16
N GLN A 8 5.76 -28.02 22.12
CA GLN A 8 4.53 -28.76 21.82
C GLN A 8 3.39 -27.88 21.30
N GLN A 9 3.33 -26.62 21.72
CA GLN A 9 2.35 -25.66 21.19
C GLN A 9 2.68 -25.24 19.76
N VAL A 10 3.95 -25.00 19.46
CA VAL A 10 4.43 -24.66 18.11
C VAL A 10 4.21 -25.83 17.15
N GLU A 11 4.49 -27.06 17.56
CA GLU A 11 4.28 -28.25 16.72
C GLU A 11 2.78 -28.48 16.43
N LYS A 12 1.91 -28.27 17.42
CA LYS A 12 0.46 -28.29 17.25
C LYS A 12 -0.03 -27.18 16.32
N ALA A 13 0.48 -25.95 16.48
CA ALA A 13 0.13 -24.82 15.62
C ALA A 13 0.56 -25.06 14.17
N THR A 14 1.77 -25.61 13.96
CA THR A 14 2.32 -25.98 12.65
C THR A 14 1.48 -27.06 11.98
N SER A 15 1.08 -28.10 12.73
CA SER A 15 0.20 -29.15 12.24
C SER A 15 -1.19 -28.61 11.87
N LEU A 16 -1.74 -27.70 12.68
CA LEU A 16 -3.00 -26.99 12.41
C LEU A 16 -2.89 -26.13 11.15
N PHE A 17 -1.82 -25.35 10.99
CA PHE A 17 -1.61 -24.49 9.82
C PHE A 17 -1.52 -25.31 8.53
N ASN A 18 -0.81 -26.42 8.55
CA ASN A 18 -0.62 -27.30 7.39
C ASN A 18 -1.87 -28.15 7.04
N SER A 19 -2.68 -28.49 8.04
CA SER A 19 -3.91 -29.28 7.84
C SER A 19 -5.16 -28.43 7.59
N CYS A 20 -5.13 -27.15 7.95
CA CYS A 20 -6.23 -26.22 7.73
C CYS A 20 -6.42 -25.98 6.22
N LYS A 21 -7.59 -26.31 5.71
CA LYS A 21 -8.01 -25.92 4.36
C LYS A 21 -8.77 -24.60 4.46
N ILE A 22 -8.70 -23.77 3.43
CA ILE A 22 -9.43 -22.49 3.38
C ILE A 22 -10.93 -22.65 3.69
N ARG A 23 -11.53 -23.79 3.31
CA ARG A 23 -12.92 -24.13 3.67
C ARG A 23 -13.18 -24.31 5.17
N HIS A 24 -12.17 -24.71 5.96
CA HIS A 24 -12.28 -24.85 7.42
C HIS A 24 -12.28 -23.48 8.11
N LEU A 25 -11.63 -22.47 7.53
CA LEU A 25 -11.70 -21.09 8.00
C LEU A 25 -13.13 -20.51 7.86
N LYS A 26 -13.88 -20.94 6.83
CA LYS A 26 -15.30 -20.56 6.66
C LYS A 26 -16.22 -21.10 7.76
N SER A 27 -15.81 -22.16 8.47
CA SER A 27 -16.60 -22.75 9.58
C SER A 27 -16.25 -22.19 10.96
N MET A 28 -15.13 -21.47 11.10
CA MET A 28 -14.71 -20.86 12.38
C MET A 28 -15.41 -19.52 12.65
N SER A 29 -16.00 -18.91 11.64
CA SER A 29 -16.91 -17.79 11.80
C SER A 29 -18.28 -18.30 12.29
N LYS A 30 -18.54 -18.20 13.60
CA LYS A 30 -19.88 -17.87 14.12
C LYS A 30 -20.28 -16.42 13.75
N VAL A 31 -19.92 -16.00 12.54
CA VAL A 31 -20.43 -14.79 11.89
C VAL A 31 -21.60 -15.27 11.04
N THR A 32 -22.69 -15.58 11.72
CA THR A 32 -24.00 -15.60 11.11
C THR A 32 -24.29 -14.16 10.68
N SER A 33 -24.43 -13.95 9.36
CA SER A 33 -24.65 -12.67 8.65
C SER A 33 -23.46 -11.69 8.61
N CYS A 34 -23.28 -11.02 7.47
CA CYS A 34 -22.18 -10.10 7.11
C CYS A 34 -20.96 -10.72 6.42
N PHE A 35 -21.17 -11.50 5.35
CA PHE A 35 -20.53 -11.01 4.12
C PHE A 35 -21.50 -9.96 3.61
N ASP A 36 -21.24 -8.69 3.92
CA ASP A 36 -21.74 -7.64 3.05
C ASP A 36 -21.32 -8.04 1.63
N SER A 37 -22.25 -7.95 0.68
CA SER A 37 -22.06 -8.35 -0.71
C SER A 37 -20.63 -8.09 -1.16
N LEU A 38 -19.91 -9.14 -1.59
CA LEU A 38 -18.55 -8.98 -2.11
C LEU A 38 -18.57 -7.86 -3.14
N VAL A 39 -17.92 -6.75 -2.82
CA VAL A 39 -17.80 -5.61 -3.72
C VAL A 39 -17.01 -6.08 -4.94
N ALA A 40 -17.70 -6.19 -6.06
CA ALA A 40 -17.17 -6.65 -7.33
C ALA A 40 -17.79 -5.81 -8.46
N VAL A 41 -17.10 -5.76 -9.59
CA VAL A 41 -17.55 -5.04 -10.78
C VAL A 41 -17.65 -5.99 -11.97
N SER A 42 -18.50 -5.64 -12.93
CA SER A 42 -18.58 -6.28 -14.24
C SER A 42 -17.53 -5.70 -15.19
N PRO A 43 -17.04 -6.47 -16.19
CA PRO A 43 -16.24 -5.92 -17.30
C PRO A 43 -16.91 -4.74 -18.03
N GLU A 44 -18.24 -4.69 -18.01
CA GLU A 44 -19.03 -3.64 -18.65
C GLU A 44 -19.18 -2.38 -17.78
N ASP A 45 -18.71 -2.40 -16.53
CA ASP A 45 -18.78 -1.24 -15.65
C ASP A 45 -17.75 -0.17 -16.01
N SER A 46 -18.17 1.09 -15.87
CA SER A 46 -17.28 2.23 -16.09
C SER A 46 -16.13 2.30 -15.06
N ILE A 47 -14.98 2.84 -15.46
CA ILE A 47 -13.88 3.15 -14.53
C ILE A 47 -14.35 4.02 -13.37
N THR A 48 -15.30 4.94 -13.58
CA THR A 48 -15.89 5.74 -12.51
C THR A 48 -16.63 4.91 -11.45
N ALA A 49 -17.30 3.82 -11.86
CA ALA A 49 -17.92 2.90 -10.92
C ALA A 49 -16.87 2.15 -10.10
N ILE A 50 -15.79 1.69 -10.75
CA ILE A 50 -14.65 1.05 -10.09
C ILE A 50 -14.01 1.99 -9.06
N CYS A 51 -13.74 3.25 -9.44
CA CYS A 51 -13.19 4.26 -8.53
C CYS A 51 -14.11 4.53 -7.33
N SER A 52 -15.44 4.61 -7.55
CA SER A 52 -16.43 4.71 -6.46
C SER A 52 -16.22 3.58 -5.44
N GLN A 53 -16.15 2.33 -5.93
CA GLN A 53 -15.99 1.16 -5.07
C GLN A 53 -14.64 1.18 -4.33
N LEU A 54 -13.54 1.55 -5.01
CA LEU A 54 -12.22 1.67 -4.39
C LEU A 54 -12.23 2.67 -3.22
N PHE A 55 -12.86 3.84 -3.39
CA PHE A 55 -12.80 4.91 -2.39
C PHE A 55 -13.85 4.78 -1.29
N GLU A 56 -15.09 4.40 -1.62
CA GLU A 56 -16.18 4.26 -0.65
C GLU A 56 -15.91 3.11 0.33
N HIS A 57 -15.33 2.02 -0.16
CA HIS A 57 -15.00 0.84 0.63
C HIS A 57 -13.54 0.76 1.06
N GLN A 58 -12.73 1.80 0.76
CA GLN A 58 -11.30 1.87 1.10
C GLN A 58 -10.50 0.65 0.60
N LEU A 59 -10.85 0.15 -0.58
CA LEU A 59 -10.25 -1.05 -1.16
C LEU A 59 -8.98 -0.70 -1.94
N HIS A 60 -7.95 -1.55 -1.82
CA HIS A 60 -6.74 -1.45 -2.66
C HIS A 60 -6.96 -2.01 -4.07
N GLY A 61 -7.96 -2.87 -4.24
CA GLY A 61 -8.34 -3.47 -5.50
C GLY A 61 -9.77 -4.00 -5.48
N VAL A 62 -10.42 -4.01 -6.63
CA VAL A 62 -11.77 -4.51 -6.82
C VAL A 62 -11.73 -5.69 -7.80
N PRO A 63 -12.30 -6.86 -7.45
CA PRO A 63 -12.39 -7.97 -8.37
C PRO A 63 -13.36 -7.68 -9.51
N VAL A 64 -12.95 -8.03 -10.72
CA VAL A 64 -13.81 -8.04 -11.91
C VAL A 64 -14.38 -9.44 -12.07
N VAL A 65 -15.71 -9.55 -12.06
CA VAL A 65 -16.43 -10.83 -12.09
C VAL A 65 -17.43 -10.83 -13.24
N GLU A 66 -17.44 -11.90 -14.03
CA GLU A 66 -18.39 -12.12 -15.10
C GLU A 66 -18.96 -13.55 -15.01
N GLY A 67 -20.29 -13.69 -15.05
CA GLY A 67 -20.93 -15.01 -14.99
C GLY A 67 -20.57 -15.85 -13.75
N GLY A 68 -20.22 -15.21 -12.64
CA GLY A 68 -19.76 -15.89 -11.41
C GLY A 68 -18.28 -16.29 -11.41
N THR A 69 -17.52 -15.94 -12.46
CA THR A 69 -16.09 -16.20 -12.57
C THR A 69 -15.29 -14.92 -12.32
N ALA A 70 -14.31 -14.97 -11.43
CA ALA A 70 -13.37 -13.87 -11.24
C ALA A 70 -12.36 -13.83 -12.38
N LEU A 71 -12.36 -12.73 -13.15
CA LEU A 71 -11.50 -12.54 -14.32
C LEU A 71 -10.17 -11.88 -13.95
N SER A 72 -10.21 -10.81 -13.15
CA SER A 72 -9.02 -10.05 -12.74
C SER A 72 -9.29 -9.21 -11.49
N VAL A 73 -8.25 -8.53 -10.97
CA VAL A 73 -8.39 -7.51 -9.93
C VAL A 73 -7.88 -6.18 -10.49
N VAL A 74 -8.74 -5.16 -10.46
CA VAL A 74 -8.39 -3.80 -10.87
C VAL A 74 -7.96 -3.00 -9.65
N THR A 75 -6.81 -2.33 -9.74
CA THR A 75 -6.25 -1.51 -8.65
C THR A 75 -6.12 -0.05 -9.12
N ALA A 76 -5.97 0.88 -8.17
CA ALA A 76 -5.74 2.29 -8.48
C ALA A 76 -4.54 2.50 -9.44
N PHE A 77 -3.48 1.70 -9.27
CA PHE A 77 -2.30 1.73 -10.14
C PHE A 77 -2.61 1.35 -11.59
N ARG A 78 -3.42 0.30 -11.80
CA ARG A 78 -3.81 -0.12 -13.16
C ARG A 78 -4.65 0.93 -13.86
N ILE A 79 -5.55 1.58 -13.12
CA ILE A 79 -6.36 2.67 -13.65
C ILE A 79 -5.47 3.88 -14.00
N LEU A 80 -4.58 4.29 -13.11
CA LEU A 80 -3.63 5.39 -13.38
C LEU A 80 -2.73 5.08 -14.58
N GLN A 81 -2.19 3.86 -14.65
CA GLN A 81 -1.39 3.38 -15.78
C GLN A 81 -2.16 3.43 -17.10
N TYR A 82 -3.43 3.01 -17.10
CA TYR A 82 -4.29 3.09 -18.27
C TYR A 82 -4.45 4.55 -18.74
N PHE A 83 -4.76 5.49 -17.84
CA PHE A 83 -4.88 6.90 -18.20
C PHE A 83 -3.57 7.47 -18.73
N ALA A 84 -2.44 7.21 -18.06
CA ALA A 84 -1.14 7.72 -18.50
C ALA A 84 -0.75 7.26 -19.91
N ASN A 85 -1.14 6.04 -20.29
CA ASN A 85 -0.81 5.45 -21.59
C ASN A 85 -1.81 5.79 -22.72
N ASN A 86 -3.05 6.15 -22.40
CA ASN A 86 -4.13 6.32 -23.39
C ASN A 86 -4.61 7.77 -23.57
N LEU A 87 -4.09 8.72 -22.81
CA LEU A 87 -4.40 10.14 -23.02
C LEU A 87 -3.65 10.67 -24.25
N GLU A 88 -4.40 11.02 -25.30
CA GLU A 88 -3.86 11.59 -26.55
C GLU A 88 -3.14 12.93 -26.33
N SER A 89 -3.62 13.74 -25.37
CA SER A 89 -3.01 14.99 -24.94
C SER A 89 -2.98 15.05 -23.42
N LYS A 90 -1.87 15.59 -22.88
CA LYS A 90 -1.72 15.77 -21.44
C LYS A 90 -2.60 16.93 -20.98
N PRO A 91 -3.50 16.73 -20.00
CA PRO A 91 -4.28 17.82 -19.42
C PRO A 91 -3.38 18.88 -18.77
N ASP A 92 -3.82 20.14 -18.75
CA ASP A 92 -3.04 21.27 -18.21
C ASP A 92 -2.55 21.03 -16.77
N PHE A 93 -3.39 20.41 -15.94
CA PHE A 93 -3.06 20.10 -14.53
C PHE A 93 -1.87 19.15 -14.38
N MET A 94 -1.47 18.41 -15.41
CA MET A 94 -0.27 17.55 -15.35
C MET A 94 1.01 18.36 -15.16
N THR A 95 1.00 19.62 -15.61
CA THR A 95 2.13 20.56 -15.46
C THR A 95 2.10 21.33 -14.13
N SER A 96 0.99 21.28 -13.39
CA SER A 96 0.86 21.87 -12.07
C SER A 96 1.60 21.05 -11.01
N THR A 97 2.02 21.72 -9.95
CA THR A 97 2.76 21.10 -8.84
C THR A 97 1.84 20.38 -7.85
N LEU A 98 2.38 19.44 -7.08
CA LEU A 98 1.64 18.81 -5.99
C LEU A 98 1.07 19.82 -4.99
N ALA A 99 1.83 20.90 -4.72
CA ALA A 99 1.39 21.98 -3.85
C ALA A 99 0.17 22.72 -4.39
N GLU A 100 0.17 23.06 -5.68
CA GLU A 100 -0.93 23.77 -6.35
C GLU A 100 -2.20 22.93 -6.41
N LEU A 101 -2.04 21.62 -6.63
CA LEU A 101 -3.16 20.68 -6.76
C LEU A 101 -3.67 20.17 -5.41
N GLY A 102 -2.93 20.36 -4.32
CA GLY A 102 -3.28 19.85 -3.00
C GLY A 102 -3.27 18.31 -2.92
N ILE A 103 -2.48 17.64 -3.76
CA ILE A 103 -2.41 16.17 -3.81
C ILE A 103 -1.45 15.65 -2.75
N GLY A 104 -1.90 14.69 -1.95
CA GLY A 104 -1.13 14.02 -0.91
C GLY A 104 -1.62 14.31 0.50
N THR A 105 -1.07 13.59 1.47
CA THR A 105 -1.32 13.78 2.90
C THR A 105 -0.12 14.47 3.54
N TYR A 106 -0.35 15.57 4.26
CA TYR A 106 0.70 16.43 4.83
C TYR A 106 0.49 16.77 6.31
N HIS A 107 -0.47 16.11 6.96
CA HIS A 107 -0.78 16.32 8.37
C HIS A 107 -0.85 14.96 9.05
N GLN A 108 -0.44 14.92 10.33
CA GLN A 108 -0.49 13.69 11.15
C GLN A 108 0.21 12.49 10.48
N ILE A 109 1.33 12.75 9.80
CA ILE A 109 2.11 11.70 9.16
C ILE A 109 2.78 10.87 10.25
N LEU A 110 2.40 9.60 10.33
CA LEU A 110 3.03 8.66 11.22
C LEU A 110 4.38 8.28 10.64
N THR A 111 5.43 8.43 11.44
CA THR A 111 6.79 7.99 11.12
C THR A 111 7.29 7.06 12.21
N ILE A 112 8.30 6.26 11.87
CA ILE A 112 8.99 5.38 12.81
C ILE A 112 10.50 5.65 12.76
N LEU A 113 11.17 5.50 13.90
CA LEU A 113 12.62 5.55 13.95
C LEU A 113 13.19 4.25 13.39
N ARG A 114 14.35 4.32 12.74
CA ARG A 114 15.02 3.13 12.18
C ARG A 114 15.40 2.09 13.25
N GLU A 115 15.54 2.51 14.50
CA GLU A 115 15.80 1.67 15.68
C GLU A 115 14.53 0.99 16.22
N THR A 116 13.34 1.30 15.69
CA THR A 116 12.07 0.71 16.15
C THR A 116 12.07 -0.80 15.88
N PRO A 117 11.73 -1.66 16.86
CA PRO A 117 11.64 -3.10 16.66
C PRO A 117 10.61 -3.50 15.60
N LEU A 118 10.90 -4.53 14.81
CA LEU A 118 10.03 -4.98 13.71
C LEU A 118 8.59 -5.26 14.17
N ILE A 119 8.40 -5.93 15.31
CA ILE A 119 7.07 -6.23 15.87
C ILE A 119 6.22 -4.98 16.07
N VAL A 120 6.83 -3.88 16.52
CA VAL A 120 6.13 -2.60 16.75
C VAL A 120 5.73 -1.98 15.41
N VAL A 121 6.60 -2.07 14.41
CA VAL A 121 6.32 -1.57 13.05
C VAL A 121 5.17 -2.33 12.41
N LEU A 122 5.15 -3.66 12.54
CA LEU A 122 4.06 -4.51 12.06
C LEU A 122 2.74 -4.20 12.77
N ASP A 123 2.76 -4.00 14.09
CA ASP A 123 1.58 -3.61 14.87
C ASP A 123 1.03 -2.24 14.43
N VAL A 124 1.92 -1.27 14.18
CA VAL A 124 1.57 0.06 13.66
C VAL A 124 0.88 -0.06 12.29
N LEU A 125 1.47 -0.79 11.35
CA LEU A 125 0.87 -0.98 10.02
C LEU A 125 -0.51 -1.65 10.11
N ALA A 126 -0.63 -2.70 10.93
CA ALA A 126 -1.88 -3.45 11.09
C ALA A 126 -2.99 -2.63 11.75
N ARG A 127 -2.70 -1.92 12.86
CA ARG A 127 -3.72 -1.16 13.62
C ARG A 127 -4.13 0.15 12.96
N ARG A 128 -3.24 0.74 12.16
CA ARG A 128 -3.49 2.01 11.48
C ARG A 128 -3.94 1.83 10.03
N GLU A 129 -4.08 0.58 9.57
CA GLU A 129 -4.48 0.24 8.20
C GLU A 129 -3.61 0.95 7.15
N LEU A 130 -2.32 1.12 7.47
CA LEU A 130 -1.37 1.81 6.61
C LEU A 130 -0.75 0.83 5.62
N THR A 131 -0.59 1.29 4.38
CA THR A 131 0.10 0.54 3.32
C THR A 131 1.61 0.72 3.37
N SER A 132 2.07 1.81 3.99
CA SER A 132 3.47 2.15 4.13
C SER A 132 3.69 3.14 5.28
N VAL A 133 4.87 3.08 5.89
CA VAL A 133 5.32 4.00 6.93
C VAL A 133 6.74 4.51 6.62
N PRO A 134 6.96 5.83 6.60
CA PRO A 134 8.30 6.40 6.46
C PRO A 134 9.16 6.11 7.69
N VAL A 135 10.40 5.73 7.44
CA VAL A 135 11.44 5.49 8.44
C VAL A 135 12.38 6.68 8.47
N VAL A 136 12.61 7.23 9.65
CA VAL A 136 13.44 8.43 9.85
C VAL A 136 14.63 8.15 10.78
N ASP A 137 15.68 8.97 10.65
CA ASP A 137 16.78 9.02 11.61
C ASP A 137 16.41 9.83 12.87
N ASP A 138 17.34 9.95 13.80
CA ASP A 138 17.24 10.71 15.05
C ASP A 138 17.04 12.22 14.84
N ARG A 139 17.34 12.73 13.64
CA ARG A 139 17.13 14.12 13.23
C ARG A 139 15.81 14.31 12.48
N GLY A 140 15.05 13.25 12.23
CA GLY A 140 13.79 13.29 11.49
C GLY A 140 13.96 13.30 9.97
N VAL A 141 15.15 12.99 9.46
CA VAL A 141 15.42 12.87 8.02
C VAL A 141 14.98 11.49 7.55
N VAL A 142 14.29 11.43 6.40
CA VAL A 142 13.80 10.17 5.84
C VAL A 142 14.97 9.31 5.34
N VAL A 143 15.08 8.10 5.87
CA VAL A 143 16.14 7.13 5.53
C VAL A 143 15.63 5.86 4.86
N ASP A 144 14.34 5.54 5.02
CA ASP A 144 13.69 4.39 4.38
C ASP A 144 12.17 4.57 4.34
N VAL A 145 11.47 3.66 3.65
CA VAL A 145 10.01 3.50 3.71
C VAL A 145 9.74 2.02 3.85
N PHE A 146 9.02 1.64 4.89
CA PHE A 146 8.60 0.26 5.12
C PHE A 146 7.15 0.06 4.67
N THR A 147 6.89 -0.95 3.85
CA THR A 147 5.62 -1.14 3.12
C THR A 147 4.99 -2.49 3.40
N GLN A 148 3.70 -2.66 3.09
CA GLN A 148 3.06 -3.99 3.10
C GLN A 148 3.74 -4.98 2.15
N ASP A 149 4.33 -4.53 1.05
CA ASP A 149 5.10 -5.38 0.13
C ASP A 149 6.40 -5.90 0.79
N ASP A 150 7.01 -5.09 1.68
CA ASP A 150 8.13 -5.53 2.52
C ASP A 150 7.67 -6.58 3.53
N VAL A 151 6.48 -6.41 4.13
CA VAL A 151 5.89 -7.41 5.04
C VAL A 151 5.64 -8.74 4.32
N LEU A 152 5.12 -8.70 3.09
CA LEU A 152 4.91 -9.91 2.29
C LEU A 152 6.23 -10.62 1.97
N SER A 153 7.26 -9.83 1.65
CA SER A 153 8.61 -10.35 1.35
C SER A 153 9.25 -10.96 2.61
N LEU A 154 9.06 -10.33 3.77
CA LEU A 154 9.48 -10.85 5.08
C LEU A 154 8.74 -12.13 5.47
N GLY A 155 7.44 -12.23 5.16
CA GLY A 155 6.64 -13.42 5.44
C GLY A 155 7.10 -14.68 4.68
N CYS A 156 7.90 -14.51 3.63
CA CYS A 156 8.55 -15.63 2.93
C CYS A 156 9.90 -16.03 3.54
N TRP A 157 10.40 -15.27 4.52
CA TRP A 157 11.69 -15.52 5.16
C TRP A 157 11.53 -16.52 6.32
N PRO A 158 12.23 -17.68 6.30
CA PRO A 158 12.00 -18.77 7.25
C PRO A 158 12.16 -18.39 8.73
N ASP A 159 13.14 -17.53 9.01
CA ASP A 159 13.59 -17.20 10.36
C ASP A 159 13.02 -15.87 10.87
N LEU A 160 11.96 -15.34 10.21
CA LEU A 160 11.37 -14.02 10.54
C LEU A 160 11.10 -13.81 12.03
N PHE A 161 10.64 -14.86 12.73
CA PHE A 161 10.28 -14.78 14.13
C PHE A 161 11.46 -14.47 15.05
N ASP A 162 12.68 -14.87 14.65
CA ASP A 162 13.90 -14.62 15.42
C ASP A 162 14.31 -13.13 15.38
N PHE A 163 13.78 -12.38 14.40
CA PHE A 163 14.11 -10.97 14.17
C PHE A 163 12.98 -10.00 14.58
N MET A 164 11.93 -10.48 15.24
CA MET A 164 10.77 -9.65 15.58
C MET A 164 11.10 -8.53 16.58
N GLU A 165 12.03 -8.77 17.50
CA GLU A 165 12.49 -7.77 18.48
C GLU A 165 13.67 -6.93 17.97
N GLU A 166 14.28 -7.32 16.84
CA GLU A 166 15.42 -6.62 16.27
C GLU A 166 15.01 -5.27 15.65
N PRO A 167 15.92 -4.28 15.66
CA PRO A 167 15.69 -3.00 14.99
C PRO A 167 15.37 -3.17 13.51
N LEU A 168 14.37 -2.43 13.02
CA LEU A 168 13.92 -2.53 11.64
C LEU A 168 15.06 -2.40 10.61
N HIS A 169 16.01 -1.49 10.83
CA HIS A 169 17.12 -1.29 9.90
C HIS A 169 18.08 -2.49 9.81
N ASP A 170 18.24 -3.25 10.90
CA ASP A 170 19.06 -4.46 10.90
C ASP A 170 18.36 -5.57 10.12
N VAL A 171 17.05 -5.75 10.33
CA VAL A 171 16.23 -6.71 9.57
C VAL A 171 16.26 -6.38 8.08
N ILE A 172 16.06 -5.11 7.71
CA ILE A 172 16.14 -4.64 6.33
C ILE A 172 17.51 -4.97 5.71
N SER A 173 18.58 -4.76 6.47
CA SER A 173 19.94 -5.05 6.00
C SER A 173 20.19 -6.53 5.79
N LEU A 174 19.52 -7.41 6.55
CA LEU A 174 19.62 -8.86 6.40
C LEU A 174 18.87 -9.35 5.16
N ILE A 175 17.61 -8.91 4.95
CA ILE A 175 16.84 -9.32 3.77
C ILE A 175 17.49 -8.88 2.45
N GLU A 176 18.11 -7.71 2.44
CA GLU A 176 18.85 -7.23 1.26
C GLU A 176 20.08 -8.08 0.95
N LYS A 177 20.78 -8.58 1.99
CA LYS A 177 21.89 -9.53 1.81
C LYS A 177 21.40 -10.88 1.29
N ASP A 178 20.20 -11.29 1.65
CA ASP A 178 19.53 -12.50 1.16
C ASP A 178 18.96 -12.35 -0.27
N GLY A 179 19.19 -11.19 -0.90
CA GLY A 179 18.84 -10.93 -2.30
C GLY A 179 17.43 -10.37 -2.50
N ILE A 180 16.70 -10.02 -1.43
CA ILE A 180 15.41 -9.35 -1.51
C ILE A 180 15.68 -7.89 -1.91
N GLN A 181 15.36 -7.57 -3.17
CA GLN A 181 15.56 -6.22 -3.70
C GLN A 181 14.46 -5.29 -3.20
N ARG A 182 14.87 -4.22 -2.51
CA ARG A 182 14.01 -3.10 -2.13
C ARG A 182 14.26 -1.90 -3.03
N HIS A 183 13.29 -1.00 -3.09
CA HIS A 183 13.42 0.23 -3.87
C HIS A 183 14.45 1.16 -3.25
N LYS A 184 15.67 1.17 -3.82
CA LYS A 184 16.74 2.10 -3.47
C LYS A 184 17.13 2.97 -4.68
N PRO A 185 17.32 4.28 -4.50
CA PRO A 185 17.16 5.05 -3.26
C PRO A 185 15.69 5.15 -2.81
N VAL A 186 15.48 5.50 -1.54
CA VAL A 186 14.15 5.72 -0.97
C VAL A 186 13.39 6.67 -1.87
N PRO A 187 12.21 6.28 -2.33
CA PRO A 187 11.58 7.06 -3.36
C PRO A 187 10.85 8.24 -2.74
N THR A 188 11.45 9.42 -2.93
CA THR A 188 11.02 10.69 -2.35
C THR A 188 10.56 11.66 -3.43
N CYS A 189 9.83 12.69 -3.03
CA CYS A 189 9.42 13.79 -3.88
C CYS A 189 9.37 15.11 -3.12
N ARG A 190 9.20 16.22 -3.86
CA ARG A 190 8.96 17.55 -3.28
C ARG A 190 7.60 18.08 -3.72
N ARG A 191 6.99 18.91 -2.87
CA ARG A 191 5.71 19.57 -3.17
C ARG A 191 5.75 20.46 -4.41
N SER A 192 6.94 20.95 -4.78
CA SER A 192 7.19 21.78 -5.96
C SER A 192 7.30 20.98 -7.26
N GLU A 193 7.27 19.65 -7.22
CA GLU A 193 7.34 18.82 -8.41
C GLU A 193 5.99 18.74 -9.12
N THR A 194 6.03 18.65 -10.45
CA THR A 194 4.84 18.53 -11.29
C THR A 194 4.18 17.16 -11.14
N LEU A 195 2.86 17.11 -11.26
CA LEU A 195 2.11 15.85 -11.22
C LEU A 195 2.62 14.86 -12.28
N GLU A 196 3.00 15.34 -13.47
CA GLU A 196 3.57 14.53 -14.52
C GLU A 196 4.81 13.75 -14.06
N ASN A 197 5.78 14.42 -13.43
CA ASN A 197 7.00 13.78 -12.95
C ASN A 197 6.70 12.75 -11.85
N ILE A 198 5.71 13.03 -11.01
CA ILE A 198 5.25 12.14 -9.94
C ILE A 198 4.62 10.88 -10.53
N VAL A 199 3.69 11.03 -11.47
CA VAL A 199 3.03 9.91 -12.16
C VAL A 199 4.05 9.07 -12.91
N TYR A 200 4.98 9.70 -13.64
CA TYR A 200 6.04 9.00 -14.34
C TYR A 200 6.85 8.11 -13.39
N ARG A 201 7.34 8.67 -12.26
CA ARG A 201 8.13 7.90 -11.28
C ARG A 201 7.36 6.75 -10.65
N LEU A 202 6.09 6.95 -10.32
CA LEU A 202 5.25 5.88 -9.77
C LEU A 202 5.02 4.75 -10.80
N LEU A 203 4.87 5.08 -12.08
CA LEU A 203 4.60 4.09 -13.12
C LEU A 203 5.86 3.36 -13.60
N THR A 204 7.05 3.98 -13.54
CA THR A 204 8.31 3.34 -13.93
C THR A 204 8.89 2.45 -12.85
N ASN A 205 8.64 2.75 -11.57
CA ASN A 205 9.16 1.97 -10.45
C ASN A 205 8.14 0.89 -10.05
N VAL A 206 8.30 -0.31 -10.63
CA VAL A 206 7.40 -1.46 -10.42
C VAL A 206 7.33 -1.82 -8.95
N GLY A 207 6.14 -1.82 -8.35
CA GLY A 207 5.94 -2.12 -6.92
C GLY A 207 5.77 -0.85 -6.08
N GLN A 208 6.27 0.28 -6.56
CA GLN A 208 6.17 1.51 -5.81
C GLN A 208 4.78 2.17 -5.91
N ARG A 209 4.09 2.27 -4.77
CA ARG A 209 2.71 2.82 -4.71
C ARG A 209 2.60 4.17 -4.02
N SER A 210 3.67 4.65 -3.41
CA SER A 210 3.74 5.95 -2.74
C SER A 210 5.13 6.56 -2.84
N LEU A 211 5.19 7.87 -2.71
CA LEU A 211 6.40 8.69 -2.62
C LEU A 211 6.33 9.50 -1.33
N VAL A 212 7.44 9.58 -0.59
CA VAL A 212 7.50 10.45 0.61
C VAL A 212 7.85 11.87 0.19
N CYS A 213 7.02 12.83 0.57
CA CYS A 213 7.33 14.24 0.38
C CYS A 213 8.32 14.70 1.43
N VAL A 214 9.43 15.31 1.00
CA VAL A 214 10.47 15.83 1.89
C VAL A 214 10.82 17.27 1.56
N ASP A 215 11.32 18.00 2.54
CA ASP A 215 11.83 19.35 2.39
C ASP A 215 13.23 19.37 1.72
N SER A 216 13.91 20.53 1.74
CA SER A 216 15.27 20.66 1.21
C SER A 216 16.34 19.94 2.04
N GLU A 217 16.07 19.70 3.33
CA GLU A 217 16.97 19.07 4.29
C GLU A 217 16.71 17.55 4.42
N GLY A 218 15.63 17.05 3.81
CA GLY A 218 15.23 15.64 3.82
C GLY A 218 14.26 15.29 4.95
N HIS A 219 13.76 16.27 5.69
CA HIS A 219 12.71 16.04 6.68
C HIS A 219 11.38 15.77 6.00
N ILE A 220 10.57 14.93 6.63
CA ILE A 220 9.27 14.58 6.09
C ILE A 220 8.29 15.76 6.12
N GLU A 221 7.68 16.04 4.98
CA GLU A 221 6.54 16.96 4.85
C GLU A 221 5.22 16.22 4.65
N GLY A 222 5.25 15.04 4.02
CA GLY A 222 4.04 14.32 3.65
C GLY A 222 4.27 13.01 2.91
N ILE A 223 3.19 12.44 2.39
CA ILE A 223 3.19 11.25 1.54
C ILE A 223 2.19 11.43 0.41
N VAL A 224 2.57 11.00 -0.80
CA VAL A 224 1.72 11.00 -1.99
C VAL A 224 1.62 9.57 -2.50
N SER A 225 0.41 9.03 -2.52
CA SER A 225 0.12 7.70 -3.05
C SER A 225 -0.53 7.74 -4.43
N VAL A 226 -0.47 6.60 -5.12
CA VAL A 226 -1.25 6.37 -6.35
C VAL A 226 -2.74 6.60 -6.11
N SER A 227 -3.25 6.24 -4.92
CA SER A 227 -4.66 6.46 -4.55
C SER A 227 -5.01 7.94 -4.43
N ASP A 228 -4.10 8.78 -3.93
CA ASP A 228 -4.32 10.24 -3.82
C ASP A 228 -4.43 10.87 -5.22
N ILE A 229 -3.54 10.47 -6.13
CA ILE A 229 -3.57 10.95 -7.52
C ILE A 229 -4.86 10.49 -8.21
N LEU A 230 -5.23 9.22 -8.07
CA LEU A 230 -6.45 8.71 -8.69
C LEU A 230 -7.71 9.38 -8.11
N ARG A 231 -7.73 9.66 -6.80
CA ARG A 231 -8.83 10.38 -6.15
C ARG A 231 -8.99 11.79 -6.72
N PHE A 232 -7.88 12.52 -6.86
CA PHE A 232 -7.88 13.84 -7.51
C PHE A 232 -8.44 13.76 -8.95
N LEU A 233 -7.99 12.80 -9.75
CA LEU A 233 -8.51 12.61 -11.11
C LEU A 233 -10.01 12.31 -11.12
N TYR A 234 -10.46 11.42 -10.23
CA TYR A 234 -11.86 11.03 -10.07
C TYR A 234 -12.75 12.23 -9.71
N GLU A 235 -12.31 13.08 -8.77
CA GLU A 235 -13.02 14.29 -8.36
C GLU A 235 -13.18 15.30 -9.52
N ILE A 236 -12.13 15.50 -10.33
CA ILE A 236 -12.21 16.32 -11.55
C ILE A 236 -13.25 15.77 -12.52
N PHE A 237 -13.22 14.46 -12.79
CA PHE A 237 -14.12 13.84 -13.75
C PHE A 237 -15.58 13.86 -13.31
N ILE A 238 -15.85 13.70 -12.01
CA ILE A 238 -17.20 13.83 -11.45
C ILE A 238 -17.69 15.27 -11.50
N SER A 239 -16.83 16.24 -11.16
CA SER A 239 -17.22 17.65 -11.14
C SER A 239 -17.65 18.14 -12.52
N LYS A 240 -16.90 17.78 -13.58
CA LYS A 240 -17.27 18.09 -14.97
C LYS A 240 -18.55 17.41 -15.45
N LYS A 241 -18.93 16.27 -14.86
CA LYS A 241 -20.20 15.57 -15.17
C LYS A 241 -21.41 16.27 -14.55
N LYS A 242 -21.23 16.97 -13.42
CA LYS A 242 -22.28 17.77 -12.78
C LYS A 242 -22.54 19.08 -13.52
N GLU A 243 -21.51 19.72 -14.08
CA GLU A 243 -21.67 20.96 -14.87
C GLU A 243 -22.35 20.75 -16.24
N LYS A 244 -22.35 19.52 -16.76
CA LYS A 244 -22.99 19.14 -18.04
C LYS A 244 -24.42 18.61 -17.90
N LYS A 245 -24.95 18.51 -16.67
CA LYS A 245 -26.34 18.10 -16.39
C LYS A 245 -27.15 19.33 -15.97
#